data_AF-A0CI25-F1
#
_entry.id   AF-A0CI25-F1
#
_cell.length_a   1.000
_cell.length_b   1.000
_cell.length_c   1.000
_cell.angle_alpha   90.00
_cell.angle_beta   90.00
_cell.angle_gamma   90.00
#
_symmetry.space_group_name_H-M   'P 1'
#
loop_
_entity.id
_entity.type
_entity.pdbx_description
1 polymer ?
#
loop_
_entity_poly.entity_id
_entity_poly.type
_entity_poly.pdbx_seq_one_letter_code
_entity_poly.pdbx_strand_id
1 'polypeptide(L)'
;MSMEFQQGGPFSHGYQVGEKKLSPVNRIFEVLFYQLKEETQEIDYYKVELLAKSFKPKLIVAGFSAYGRLINFGRFRNICDQVGAILLADIGHTSGLMSAGVIPSHSLCRCCNEYYSQILTRTKRKIDESVAPGLVAGAHFHTITAIAVALKEAQSSSFMQLQQNVVENNKHFAAEFQRLGFGLIGGKTENHLIWQI
;
A
#
# COMPACT_ATOMS: atom_id res chain seq x y z
N MET A 1 11.55 -1.21 6.57
CA MET A 1 11.01 -2.55 6.25
C MET A 1 9.83 -2.40 5.31
N SER A 2 9.66 -3.32 4.37
CA SER A 2 8.59 -3.30 3.35
C SER A 2 8.27 -4.70 2.83
N MET A 3 7.20 -4.84 2.04
CA MET A 3 6.86 -6.11 1.38
C MET A 3 7.89 -6.42 0.29
N GLU A 4 8.31 -7.69 0.18
CA GLU A 4 9.20 -8.15 -0.89
C GLU A 4 8.59 -7.92 -2.28
N PHE A 5 9.41 -7.48 -3.24
CA PHE A 5 8.95 -7.10 -4.58
C PHE A 5 8.31 -8.28 -5.34
N GLN A 6 8.96 -9.45 -5.28
CA GLN A 6 8.46 -10.67 -5.92
C GLN A 6 7.18 -11.21 -5.28
N GLN A 7 6.83 -10.73 -4.08
CA GLN A 7 5.62 -11.13 -3.37
C GLN A 7 4.56 -10.02 -3.31
N GLY A 8 4.64 -9.07 -4.24
CA GLY A 8 3.60 -8.05 -4.42
C GLY A 8 3.97 -6.65 -3.95
N GLY A 9 5.17 -6.45 -3.41
CA GLY A 9 5.68 -5.13 -3.04
C GLY A 9 6.02 -4.27 -4.28
N PRO A 10 5.78 -2.94 -4.25
CA PRO A 10 6.19 -2.05 -5.33
C PRO A 10 7.69 -1.75 -5.31
N PHE A 11 8.25 -1.45 -6.48
CA PHE A 11 9.68 -1.13 -6.65
C PHE A 11 10.15 0.07 -5.81
N SER A 12 9.25 1.01 -5.52
CA SER A 12 9.48 2.18 -4.68
C SER A 12 9.66 1.86 -3.19
N HIS A 13 9.37 0.62 -2.75
CA HIS A 13 9.60 0.20 -1.37
C HIS A 13 10.92 -0.54 -1.18
N GLY A 14 11.64 -0.77 -2.28
CA GLY A 14 12.90 -1.48 -2.34
C GLY A 14 12.82 -2.73 -3.19
N TYR A 15 13.92 -3.04 -3.86
CA TYR A 15 14.16 -4.29 -4.58
C TYR A 15 15.67 -4.53 -4.73
N GLN A 16 16.14 -5.72 -4.36
CA GLN A 16 17.52 -6.15 -4.52
C GLN A 16 17.57 -7.64 -4.85
N VAL A 17 18.61 -8.06 -5.58
CA VAL A 17 18.86 -9.47 -5.92
C VAL A 17 20.29 -9.80 -5.55
N GLY A 18 20.49 -10.69 -4.59
CA GLY A 18 21.80 -10.90 -3.95
C GLY A 18 22.33 -9.57 -3.40
N GLU A 19 23.56 -9.22 -3.75
CA GLU A 19 24.18 -7.95 -3.34
C GLU A 19 23.78 -6.76 -4.23
N LYS A 20 23.07 -7.00 -5.35
CA LYS A 20 22.75 -5.96 -6.33
C LYS A 20 21.51 -5.18 -5.93
N LYS A 21 21.72 -3.91 -5.56
CA LYS A 21 20.66 -2.94 -5.20
C LYS A 21 20.02 -2.32 -6.46
N LEU A 22 18.88 -2.87 -6.86
CA LEU A 22 18.18 -2.47 -8.08
C LEU A 22 17.33 -1.22 -7.88
N SER A 23 16.53 -1.17 -6.80
CA SER A 23 15.76 0.03 -6.45
C SER A 23 16.68 1.14 -5.92
N PRO A 24 16.45 2.41 -6.32
CA PRO A 24 17.12 3.56 -5.71
C PRO A 24 16.97 3.59 -4.19
N VAL A 25 15.86 3.08 -3.65
CA VAL A 25 15.62 3.03 -2.21
C VAL A 25 16.65 2.15 -1.50
N ASN A 26 17.00 0.98 -2.02
CA ASN A 26 18.04 0.12 -1.41
C ASN A 26 19.45 0.73 -1.49
N ARG A 27 19.68 1.67 -2.42
CA ARG A 27 20.97 2.38 -2.53
C ARG A 27 21.15 3.43 -1.44
N ILE A 28 20.05 4.04 -1.02
CA ILE A 28 20.04 5.14 -0.04
C ILE A 28 19.72 4.62 1.38
N PHE A 29 18.88 3.60 1.49
CA PHE A 29 18.39 3.05 2.74
C PHE A 29 18.67 1.55 2.85
N GLU A 30 18.83 1.09 4.09
CA GLU A 30 18.82 -0.33 4.41
C GLU A 30 17.37 -0.81 4.51
N VAL A 31 16.99 -1.74 3.65
CA VAL A 31 15.63 -2.27 3.58
C VAL A 31 15.66 -3.76 3.86
N LEU A 32 15.00 -4.15 4.95
CA LEU A 32 14.65 -5.54 5.22
C LEU A 32 13.22 -5.80 4.74
N PHE A 33 13.04 -6.90 4.00
CA PHE A 33 11.75 -7.27 3.44
C PHE A 33 10.99 -8.24 4.34
N TYR A 34 9.68 -8.04 4.45
CA TYR A 34 8.76 -9.02 5.00
C TYR A 34 8.02 -9.73 3.86
N GLN A 35 7.53 -10.93 4.17
CA GLN A 35 7.03 -11.87 3.19
C GLN A 35 5.59 -12.32 3.53
N LEU A 36 4.97 -12.95 2.55
CA LEU A 36 3.73 -13.69 2.67
C LEU A 36 4.00 -15.09 3.24
N LYS A 37 2.98 -15.69 3.85
CA LYS A 37 2.97 -17.11 4.19
C LYS A 37 2.85 -17.94 2.91
N GLU A 38 3.66 -18.99 2.77
CA GLU A 38 3.68 -19.81 1.56
C GLU A 38 2.34 -20.51 1.30
N GLU A 39 1.66 -20.95 2.34
CA GLU A 39 0.45 -21.76 2.23
C GLU A 39 -0.80 -20.92 1.95
N THR A 40 -0.89 -19.75 2.59
CA THR A 40 -2.10 -18.90 2.53
C THR A 40 -1.93 -17.68 1.63
N GLN A 41 -0.68 -17.34 1.29
CA GLN A 41 -0.31 -16.12 0.56
C GLN A 41 -0.86 -14.86 1.24
N GLU A 42 -1.00 -14.91 2.56
CA GLU A 42 -1.33 -13.77 3.41
C GLU A 42 -0.06 -13.15 4.00
N ILE A 43 -0.06 -11.85 4.29
CA ILE A 43 1.05 -11.22 5.00
C ILE A 43 1.32 -11.96 6.32
N ASP A 44 2.56 -12.38 6.54
CA ASP A 44 2.95 -13.04 7.78
C ASP A 44 3.22 -12.00 8.88
N TYR A 45 2.15 -11.47 9.49
CA TYR A 45 2.25 -10.45 10.54
C TYR A 45 3.09 -10.91 11.75
N TYR A 46 3.17 -12.22 12.01
CA TYR A 46 4.01 -12.75 13.08
C TYR A 46 5.49 -12.60 12.72
N LYS A 47 5.89 -13.02 11.51
CA LYS A 47 7.27 -12.77 11.03
C LYS A 47 7.58 -11.28 10.91
N VAL A 48 6.63 -10.44 10.45
CA VAL A 48 6.80 -8.98 10.44
C VAL A 48 7.16 -8.46 11.83
N GLU A 49 6.44 -8.90 12.87
CA GLU A 49 6.69 -8.49 14.25
C GLU A 49 8.06 -8.96 14.75
N LEU A 50 8.44 -10.21 14.49
CA LEU A 50 9.76 -10.75 14.87
C LEU A 50 10.89 -10.00 14.19
N LEU A 51 10.79 -9.78 12.88
CA LEU A 51 11.77 -9.03 12.09
C LEU A 51 11.86 -7.59 12.57
N ALA A 52 10.73 -6.95 12.90
CA ALA A 52 10.73 -5.58 13.42
C ALA A 52 11.45 -5.48 14.76
N LYS A 53 11.28 -6.45 15.67
CA LYS A 53 11.95 -6.48 16.98
C LYS A 53 13.47 -6.66 16.86
N SER A 54 13.94 -7.47 15.91
CA SER A 54 15.38 -7.71 15.69
C SER A 54 16.04 -6.58 14.90
N PHE A 55 15.43 -6.18 13.77
CA PHE A 55 15.98 -5.18 12.85
C PHE A 55 15.79 -3.74 13.35
N LYS A 56 14.80 -3.48 14.22
CA LYS A 56 14.46 -2.16 14.78
C LYS A 56 14.32 -1.08 13.70
N PRO A 57 13.43 -1.27 12.70
CA PRO A 57 13.25 -0.32 11.60
C PRO A 57 12.83 1.05 12.12
N LYS A 58 13.28 2.12 11.45
CA LYS A 58 12.72 3.47 11.68
C LYS A 58 11.38 3.68 10.99
N LEU A 59 11.12 2.91 9.93
CA LEU A 59 9.93 3.01 9.10
C LEU A 59 9.52 1.63 8.60
N ILE A 60 8.22 1.32 8.72
CA ILE A 60 7.59 0.14 8.15
C ILE A 60 6.56 0.60 7.12
N VAL A 61 6.69 0.10 5.89
CA VAL A 61 5.75 0.37 4.80
C VAL A 61 4.70 -0.72 4.74
N ALA A 62 3.43 -0.34 4.73
CA ALA A 62 2.28 -1.19 4.54
C ALA A 62 1.57 -0.78 3.23
N GLY A 63 1.87 -1.50 2.16
CA GLY A 63 1.31 -1.26 0.83
C GLY A 63 1.78 -2.33 -0.16
N PHE A 64 1.13 -2.38 -1.32
CA PHE A 64 1.38 -3.39 -2.35
C PHE A 64 1.06 -2.86 -3.75
N SER A 65 1.61 -3.53 -4.76
CA SER A 65 1.18 -3.45 -6.16
C SER A 65 0.41 -4.69 -6.61
N ALA A 66 0.74 -5.88 -6.08
CA ALA A 66 0.06 -7.13 -6.45
C ALA A 66 -0.24 -7.95 -5.19
N TYR A 67 -1.40 -7.71 -4.57
CA TYR A 67 -1.88 -8.46 -3.42
C TYR A 67 -3.41 -8.47 -3.44
N GLY A 68 -4.03 -9.65 -3.57
CA GLY A 68 -5.48 -9.76 -3.74
C GLY A 68 -6.30 -9.52 -2.47
N ARG A 69 -5.64 -9.38 -1.31
CA ARG A 69 -6.29 -9.24 -0.01
C ARG A 69 -6.13 -7.83 0.56
N LEU A 70 -6.82 -7.57 1.67
CA LEU A 70 -6.71 -6.30 2.38
C LEU A 70 -5.59 -6.32 3.42
N ILE A 71 -4.88 -5.19 3.54
CA ILE A 71 -3.88 -5.01 4.59
C ILE A 71 -4.57 -4.74 5.93
N ASN A 72 -4.11 -5.41 6.98
CA ASN A 72 -4.48 -5.11 8.35
C ASN A 72 -3.57 -4.01 8.91
N PHE A 73 -3.95 -2.75 8.67
CA PHE A 73 -3.20 -1.58 9.16
C PHE A 73 -3.11 -1.52 10.70
N GLY A 74 -4.11 -2.05 11.41
CA GLY A 74 -4.10 -2.11 12.88
C GLY A 74 -2.97 -2.99 13.42
N ARG A 75 -2.72 -4.14 12.79
CA ARG A 75 -1.59 -5.01 13.15
C ARG A 75 -0.25 -4.32 12.88
N PHE A 76 -0.10 -3.67 11.73
CA PHE A 76 1.12 -2.88 11.45
C PHE A 76 1.33 -1.73 12.44
N ARG A 77 0.25 -1.02 12.83
CA ARG A 77 0.33 0.06 13.83
C ARG A 77 0.83 -0.46 15.16
N ASN A 78 0.25 -1.55 15.67
CA ASN A 78 0.68 -2.18 16.91
C ASN A 78 2.16 -2.58 16.87
N ILE A 79 2.63 -3.16 15.76
CA ILE A 79 4.05 -3.52 15.59
C ILE A 79 4.93 -2.27 15.62
N CYS A 80 4.54 -1.23 14.88
CA CYS A 80 5.28 0.04 14.86
C CYS A 80 5.37 0.69 16.23
N ASP A 81 4.30 0.65 17.03
CA ASP A 81 4.27 1.18 18.39
C ASP A 81 5.22 0.42 19.33
N GLN A 82 5.31 -0.91 19.19
CA GLN A 82 6.23 -1.73 19.99
C GLN A 82 7.71 -1.40 19.73
N VAL A 83 8.08 -1.10 18.49
CA VAL A 83 9.49 -0.89 18.10
C VAL A 83 9.86 0.58 17.90
N GLY A 84 8.91 1.50 18.08
CA GLY A 84 9.10 2.93 17.88
C GLY A 84 9.29 3.35 16.41
N ALA A 85 8.67 2.63 15.47
CA ALA A 85 8.75 2.90 14.04
C ALA A 85 7.61 3.82 13.55
N ILE A 86 7.87 4.52 12.44
CA ILE A 86 6.84 5.18 11.66
C ILE A 86 6.13 4.14 10.80
N LEU A 87 4.79 4.20 10.77
CA LEU A 87 4.00 3.43 9.80
C LEU A 87 3.72 4.31 8.59
N LEU A 88 4.17 3.88 7.42
CA LEU A 88 3.80 4.46 6.13
C LEU A 88 2.78 3.54 5.45
N ALA A 89 1.53 3.99 5.32
CA ALA A 89 0.54 3.29 4.51
C ALA A 89 0.64 3.77 3.06
N ASP A 90 1.10 2.90 2.16
CA ASP A 90 1.04 3.16 0.71
C ASP A 90 -0.25 2.58 0.15
N ILE A 91 -1.20 3.48 -0.10
CA ILE A 91 -2.55 3.17 -0.57
C ILE A 91 -2.72 3.45 -2.06
N GLY A 92 -1.64 3.56 -2.85
CA GLY A 92 -1.74 3.95 -4.27
C GLY A 92 -2.78 3.12 -5.04
N HIS A 93 -2.78 1.81 -4.85
CA HIS A 93 -3.70 0.87 -5.49
C HIS A 93 -5.12 0.88 -4.92
N THR A 94 -5.30 1.20 -3.64
CA THR A 94 -6.56 0.99 -2.90
C THR A 94 -7.24 2.27 -2.45
N SER A 95 -6.59 3.42 -2.65
CA SER A 95 -7.12 4.75 -2.34
C SER A 95 -8.51 4.95 -2.93
N GLY A 96 -8.70 4.49 -4.18
CA GLY A 96 -9.97 4.34 -4.92
C GLY A 96 -11.14 3.93 -4.03
N LEU A 97 -10.93 2.72 -3.55
CA LEU A 97 -11.87 1.91 -2.80
C LEU A 97 -12.05 2.46 -1.38
N MET A 98 -10.96 2.95 -0.76
CA MET A 98 -11.01 3.52 0.58
C MET A 98 -11.83 4.81 0.62
N SER A 99 -11.65 5.73 -0.33
CA SER A 99 -12.37 7.00 -0.32
C SER A 99 -13.86 6.85 -0.62
N ALA A 100 -14.24 5.78 -1.33
CA ALA A 100 -15.64 5.41 -1.56
C ALA A 100 -16.25 4.61 -0.40
N GLY A 101 -15.47 4.25 0.62
CA GLY A 101 -15.95 3.49 1.78
C GLY A 101 -16.27 2.01 1.49
N VAL A 102 -15.84 1.48 0.33
CA VAL A 102 -16.14 0.09 -0.07
C VAL A 102 -15.17 -0.93 0.53
N ILE A 103 -14.02 -0.47 1.01
CA ILE A 103 -13.08 -1.26 1.84
C ILE A 103 -12.69 -0.46 3.09
N PRO A 104 -12.23 -1.11 4.18
CA PRO A 104 -11.78 -0.43 5.38
C PRO A 104 -10.70 0.60 5.08
N SER A 105 -10.89 1.82 5.57
CA SER A 105 -9.94 2.92 5.42
C SER A 105 -8.69 2.68 6.30
N HIS A 106 -7.56 3.23 5.84
CA HIS A 106 -6.34 3.29 6.62
C HIS A 106 -6.48 4.17 7.87
N SER A 107 -7.54 4.98 7.99
CA SER A 107 -7.76 5.95 9.09
C SER A 107 -7.98 5.30 10.47
N LEU A 108 -8.22 3.98 10.52
CA LEU A 108 -8.08 3.19 11.75
C LEU A 108 -6.64 3.19 12.29
N CYS A 109 -5.65 3.43 11.43
CA CYS A 109 -4.32 3.87 11.82
C CYS A 109 -4.38 5.38 12.08
N ARG A 110 -4.16 5.76 13.34
CA ARG A 110 -4.17 7.13 13.87
C ARG A 110 -3.23 8.11 13.13
N CYS A 111 -2.53 7.75 12.06
CA CYS A 111 -1.47 8.54 11.43
C CYS A 111 -1.84 9.30 10.13
N CYS A 112 -2.93 8.95 9.44
CA CYS A 112 -3.20 9.46 8.09
C CYS A 112 -4.65 9.97 7.95
N ASN A 113 -4.84 11.23 7.51
CA ASN A 113 -6.11 11.74 6.97
C ASN A 113 -6.18 11.42 5.46
N GLU A 114 -7.36 11.42 4.84
CA GLU A 114 -7.59 10.86 3.48
C GLU A 114 -7.14 11.77 2.31
N TYR A 115 -7.02 11.15 1.11
CA TYR A 115 -6.87 11.70 -0.26
C TYR A 115 -5.53 11.56 -1.04
N TYR A 116 -5.66 11.41 -2.36
CA TYR A 116 -4.78 10.71 -3.33
C TYR A 116 -3.56 11.50 -3.82
N SER A 117 -2.50 10.77 -4.22
CA SER A 117 -1.19 11.27 -4.72
C SER A 117 -0.46 12.24 -3.78
N GLN A 118 -0.90 12.31 -2.53
CA GLN A 118 -0.45 13.25 -1.53
C GLN A 118 0.22 12.50 -0.37
N ILE A 119 1.21 13.15 0.24
CA ILE A 119 1.81 12.64 1.48
C ILE A 119 0.94 13.14 2.64
N LEU A 120 0.17 12.23 3.21
CA LEU A 120 -0.74 12.51 4.32
C LEU A 120 -0.01 12.27 5.63
N THR A 121 0.31 13.34 6.34
CA THR A 121 1.16 13.27 7.52
C THR A 121 0.71 14.19 8.64
N ARG A 122 0.98 13.76 9.88
CA ARG A 122 0.93 14.62 11.06
C ARG A 122 2.15 15.53 11.17
N THR A 123 3.30 15.08 10.68
CA THR A 123 4.57 15.82 10.73
C THR A 123 4.83 16.52 9.39
N LYS A 124 4.24 17.70 9.21
CA LYS A 124 4.23 18.41 7.93
C LYS A 124 5.62 18.95 7.54
N ARG A 125 6.25 19.73 8.43
CA ARG A 125 7.47 20.51 8.11
C ARG A 125 8.62 19.71 7.50
N LYS A 126 9.03 18.59 8.11
CA LYS A 126 10.17 17.80 7.62
C LYS A 126 9.90 17.18 6.24
N ILE A 127 8.66 16.79 6.00
CA ILE A 127 8.24 16.23 4.71
C ILE A 127 8.19 17.35 3.67
N ASP A 128 7.59 18.50 4.00
CA ASP A 128 7.53 19.66 3.12
C ASP A 128 8.94 20.10 2.70
N GLU A 129 9.87 20.25 3.64
CA GLU A 129 11.27 20.61 3.39
C GLU A 129 12.02 19.56 2.53
N SER A 130 11.68 18.27 2.70
CA SER A 130 12.24 17.18 1.90
C SER A 130 11.72 17.19 0.46
N VAL A 131 10.46 17.61 0.25
CA VAL A 131 9.88 17.79 -1.08
C VAL A 131 10.47 19.03 -1.73
N ALA A 132 10.32 20.20 -1.12
CA ALA A 132 10.87 21.46 -1.61
C ALA A 132 11.45 22.26 -0.42
N PRO A 133 12.70 22.74 -0.50
CA PRO A 133 13.58 22.74 -1.67
C PRO A 133 14.39 21.43 -1.86
N GLY A 134 14.11 20.37 -1.10
CA GLY A 134 14.94 19.15 -1.08
C GLY A 134 15.07 18.42 -2.42
N LEU A 135 13.99 17.81 -2.92
CA LEU A 135 14.03 16.95 -4.10
C LEU A 135 13.41 17.59 -5.35
N VAL A 136 12.50 18.55 -5.15
CA VAL A 136 11.71 19.19 -6.20
C VAL A 136 11.81 20.70 -6.04
N ALA A 137 12.02 21.39 -7.17
CA ALA A 137 12.15 22.85 -7.19
C ALA A 137 10.83 23.59 -7.46
N GLY A 138 10.01 23.08 -8.39
CA GLY A 138 8.80 23.76 -8.86
C GLY A 138 7.54 22.93 -8.70
N ALA A 139 6.42 23.58 -8.39
CA ALA A 139 5.11 22.95 -8.32
C ALA A 139 4.43 22.92 -9.70
N HIS A 140 3.85 21.78 -10.06
CA HIS A 140 3.06 21.63 -11.29
C HIS A 140 1.60 22.00 -11.02
N PHE A 141 1.30 23.31 -11.00
CA PHE A 141 -0.02 23.82 -10.62
C PHE A 141 -1.18 23.29 -11.48
N HIS A 142 -0.94 23.01 -12.76
CA HIS A 142 -1.94 22.40 -13.64
C HIS A 142 -2.33 20.99 -13.17
N THR A 143 -1.35 20.17 -12.77
CA THR A 143 -1.59 18.84 -12.19
C THR A 143 -2.28 18.93 -10.83
N ILE A 144 -1.86 19.86 -9.97
CA ILE A 144 -2.50 20.10 -8.67
C ILE A 144 -3.98 20.47 -8.86
N THR A 145 -4.28 21.33 -9.85
CA THR A 145 -5.66 21.72 -10.19
C THR A 145 -6.47 20.52 -10.69
N ALA A 146 -5.91 19.68 -11.56
CA ALA A 146 -6.57 18.46 -12.03
C ALA A 146 -6.84 17.47 -10.88
N ILE A 147 -5.90 17.31 -9.94
CA ILE A 147 -6.09 16.49 -8.73
C ILE A 147 -7.25 17.05 -7.90
N ALA A 148 -7.33 18.37 -7.69
CA ALA A 148 -8.44 18.96 -6.94
C ALA A 148 -9.82 18.66 -7.58
N VAL A 149 -9.90 18.67 -8.91
CA VAL A 149 -11.11 18.26 -9.63
C VAL A 149 -11.40 16.77 -9.40
N ALA A 150 -10.41 15.89 -9.56
CA ALA A 150 -10.59 14.45 -9.34
C ALA A 150 -11.04 14.12 -7.89
N LEU A 151 -10.52 14.84 -6.90
CA LEU A 151 -10.93 14.69 -5.49
C LEU A 151 -12.38 15.10 -5.26
N LYS A 152 -12.86 16.14 -5.96
CA LYS A 152 -14.26 16.53 -5.92
C LYS A 152 -15.15 15.45 -6.54
N GLU A 153 -14.76 14.90 -7.69
CA GLU A 153 -15.48 13.80 -8.35
C GLU A 153 -15.52 12.55 -7.47
N ALA A 154 -14.44 12.25 -6.74
CA ALA A 154 -14.35 11.11 -5.83
C ALA A 154 -15.35 11.16 -4.65
N GLN A 155 -15.95 12.32 -4.36
CA GLN A 155 -17.00 12.49 -3.35
C GLN A 155 -18.42 12.28 -3.90
N SER A 156 -18.57 12.06 -5.21
CA SER A 156 -19.87 11.85 -5.84
C SER A 156 -20.43 10.46 -5.56
N SER A 157 -21.76 10.34 -5.52
CA SER A 157 -22.45 9.06 -5.40
C SER A 157 -22.20 8.13 -6.59
N SER A 158 -22.04 8.68 -7.79
CA SER A 158 -21.69 7.93 -9.00
C SER A 158 -20.29 7.30 -8.88
N PHE A 159 -19.32 8.01 -8.30
CA PHE A 159 -18.00 7.44 -8.02
C PHE A 159 -18.07 6.33 -6.97
N MET A 160 -18.83 6.51 -5.88
CA MET A 160 -19.01 5.45 -4.87
C MET A 160 -19.62 4.17 -5.48
N GLN A 161 -20.65 4.33 -6.32
CA GLN A 161 -21.26 3.21 -7.05
C GLN A 161 -20.27 2.54 -8.00
N LEU A 162 -19.44 3.33 -8.69
CA LEU A 162 -18.39 2.80 -9.57
C LEU A 162 -17.41 1.92 -8.78
N GLN A 163 -16.93 2.39 -7.62
CA GLN A 163 -15.99 1.62 -6.80
C GLN A 163 -16.61 0.34 -6.24
N GLN A 164 -17.90 0.35 -5.87
CA GLN A 164 -18.63 -0.86 -5.48
C GLN A 164 -18.66 -1.86 -6.63
N ASN A 165 -19.00 -1.41 -7.84
CA ASN A 165 -19.03 -2.25 -9.03
C ASN A 165 -17.64 -2.84 -9.34
N VAL A 166 -16.56 -2.09 -9.15
CA VAL A 166 -15.19 -2.60 -9.36
C VAL A 166 -14.92 -3.82 -8.47
N VAL A 167 -15.24 -3.75 -7.19
CA VAL A 167 -15.01 -4.87 -6.25
C VAL A 167 -15.90 -6.06 -6.58
N GLU A 168 -17.20 -5.84 -6.83
CA GLU A 168 -18.12 -6.92 -7.17
C GLU A 168 -17.78 -7.58 -8.50
N ASN A 169 -17.45 -6.80 -9.53
CA ASN A 169 -17.02 -7.34 -10.82
C ASN A 169 -15.75 -8.18 -10.67
N ASN A 170 -14.80 -7.74 -9.84
CA ASN A 170 -13.56 -8.49 -9.64
C ASN A 170 -13.79 -9.80 -8.86
N LYS A 171 -14.73 -9.83 -7.91
CA LYS A 171 -15.17 -11.07 -7.25
C LYS A 171 -15.79 -12.05 -8.25
N HIS A 172 -16.67 -11.56 -9.12
CA HIS A 172 -17.27 -12.38 -10.19
C HIS A 172 -16.21 -12.90 -11.16
N PHE A 173 -15.26 -12.04 -11.54
CA PHE A 173 -14.15 -12.42 -12.40
C PHE A 173 -13.28 -13.50 -11.74
N ALA A 174 -12.92 -13.34 -10.47
CA ALA A 174 -12.15 -14.34 -9.72
C ALA A 174 -12.87 -15.69 -9.65
N ALA A 175 -14.18 -15.69 -9.38
CA ALA A 175 -14.98 -16.92 -9.31
C ALA A 175 -15.04 -17.63 -10.68
N GLU A 176 -15.25 -16.89 -11.77
CA GLU A 176 -15.27 -17.48 -13.12
C GLU A 176 -13.88 -17.99 -13.52
N PHE A 177 -12.83 -17.24 -13.17
CA PHE A 177 -11.45 -17.65 -13.41
C PHE A 177 -11.11 -18.97 -12.71
N GLN A 178 -11.53 -19.13 -11.46
CA GLN A 178 -11.40 -20.39 -10.72
C GLN A 178 -12.28 -21.51 -11.31
N ARG A 179 -13.50 -21.20 -11.78
CA ARG A 179 -14.41 -22.16 -12.43
C ARG A 179 -13.79 -22.75 -13.70
N LEU A 180 -12.99 -21.97 -14.42
CA LEU A 180 -12.24 -22.41 -15.60
C LEU A 180 -10.98 -23.23 -15.25
N GLY A 181 -10.70 -23.45 -13.96
CA GLY A 181 -9.59 -24.28 -13.49
C GLY A 181 -8.28 -23.52 -13.26
N PHE A 182 -8.27 -22.18 -13.32
CA PHE A 182 -7.09 -21.38 -13.04
C PHE A 182 -6.89 -21.13 -11.54
N GLY A 183 -5.63 -21.17 -11.10
CA GLY A 183 -5.24 -20.88 -9.73
C GLY A 183 -5.16 -19.38 -9.45
N LEU A 184 -5.57 -18.98 -8.25
CA LEU A 184 -5.38 -17.62 -7.72
C LEU A 184 -4.42 -17.67 -6.53
N ILE A 185 -3.41 -16.81 -6.54
CA ILE A 185 -2.54 -16.60 -5.39
C ILE A 185 -3.38 -16.07 -4.23
N GLY A 186 -3.40 -16.83 -3.12
CA GLY A 186 -4.23 -16.54 -1.95
C GLY A 186 -5.70 -16.95 -2.08
N GLY A 187 -6.11 -17.54 -3.21
CA GLY A 187 -7.40 -18.20 -3.41
C GLY A 187 -8.65 -17.31 -3.46
N LYS A 188 -8.52 -16.00 -3.24
CA LYS A 188 -9.63 -15.04 -3.25
C LYS A 188 -9.17 -13.63 -3.58
N THR A 189 -10.12 -12.75 -3.88
CA THR A 189 -9.88 -11.30 -3.97
C THR A 189 -10.82 -10.52 -3.07
N GLU A 190 -10.31 -9.43 -2.49
CA GLU A 190 -11.02 -8.49 -1.61
C GLU A 190 -10.89 -7.04 -2.10
N ASN A 191 -10.27 -6.83 -3.26
CA ASN A 191 -10.03 -5.51 -3.85
C ASN A 191 -10.25 -5.54 -5.37
N HIS A 192 -9.59 -4.64 -6.11
CA HIS A 192 -9.77 -4.44 -7.56
C HIS A 192 -8.90 -5.34 -8.45
N LEU A 193 -8.06 -6.22 -7.90
CA LEU A 193 -7.19 -7.09 -8.70
C LEU A 193 -7.34 -8.58 -8.32
N ILE A 194 -6.98 -9.45 -9.25
CA ILE A 194 -6.63 -10.84 -8.97
C ILE A 194 -5.13 -11.02 -9.18
N TRP A 195 -4.55 -12.01 -8.50
CA TRP A 195 -3.15 -12.36 -8.68
C TRP A 195 -3.05 -13.82 -9.11
N GLN A 196 -2.49 -14.03 -10.29
CA GLN A 196 -2.40 -15.33 -10.94
C GLN A 196 -1.03 -15.99 -10.67
N ILE A 197 -1.03 -17.33 -10.60
CA ILE A 197 0.15 -18.20 -10.55
C ILE A 197 0.82 -18.31 -11.92
#